data_AF-A0A942NXC9-F1
#
_entry.id   AF-A0A942NXC9-F1
#
_cell.length_a   1.000
_cell.length_b   1.000
_cell.length_c   1.000
_cell.angle_alpha   90.00
_cell.angle_beta   90.00
_cell.angle_gamma   90.00
#
_symmetry.space_group_name_H-M   'P 1'
#
loop_
_entity.id
_entity.type
_entity.pdbx_description
1 polymer ?
#
loop_
_entity_poly.entity_id
_entity_poly.type
_entity_poly.pdbx_seq_one_letter_code
_entity_poly.pdbx_strand_id
1 'polypeptide(L)'
;METITTIPPYTLTPEQEKKEILRHYRSLLRALKTKLKKGDKELVRTAFEMAVEAHKTMRRKSGEPYILHPLAVAQICVEEIGLGVRSTICALLHDTVEDTDITLED
;
A
#
# COMPACT_ATOMS: atom_id res chain seq x y z
N MET A 1 -22.79 18.58 -13.73
CA MET A 1 -21.63 18.98 -14.54
C MET A 1 -20.59 17.91 -14.35
N GLU A 2 -20.62 16.87 -15.18
CA GLU A 2 -19.67 15.75 -15.10
C GLU A 2 -18.38 16.18 -15.79
N THR A 3 -17.37 16.53 -15.01
CA THR A 3 -16.02 16.66 -15.56
C THR A 3 -15.55 15.26 -15.89
N ILE A 4 -15.54 14.91 -17.18
CA ILE A 4 -14.83 13.74 -17.68
C ILE A 4 -13.34 14.02 -17.46
N THR A 5 -12.84 13.70 -16.27
CA THR A 5 -11.40 13.64 -16.04
C THR A 5 -10.92 12.45 -16.85
N THR A 6 -10.37 12.72 -18.03
CA THR A 6 -9.64 11.71 -18.80
C THR A 6 -8.42 11.32 -17.98
N ILE A 7 -8.57 10.32 -17.11
CA ILE A 7 -7.44 9.75 -16.37
C ILE A 7 -6.54 9.16 -17.45
N PRO A 8 -5.28 9.60 -17.57
CA PRO A 8 -4.36 9.04 -18.54
C PRO A 8 -4.28 7.53 -18.30
N PRO A 9 -4.32 6.71 -19.37
CA PRO A 9 -4.31 5.27 -19.21
C PRO A 9 -3.03 4.84 -18.50
N TYR A 10 -3.16 3.90 -17.56
CA TYR A 10 -2.00 3.26 -16.95
C TYR A 10 -1.29 2.37 -17.97
N THR A 11 -0.02 2.65 -18.25
CA THR A 11 0.74 2.05 -19.39
C THR A 11 1.97 1.25 -18.97
N LEU A 12 2.19 1.03 -17.67
CA LEU A 12 3.38 0.32 -17.20
C LEU A 12 3.30 -1.19 -17.47
N THR A 13 4.42 -1.80 -17.85
CA THR A 13 4.53 -3.27 -17.94
C THR A 13 4.57 -3.90 -16.55
N PRO A 14 4.22 -5.19 -16.37
CA PRO A 14 4.26 -5.85 -15.07
C PRO A 14 5.60 -5.70 -14.32
N GLU A 15 6.74 -5.71 -15.03
CA GLU A 15 8.05 -5.47 -14.42
C GLU A 15 8.21 -4.04 -13.90
N GLN A 16 7.69 -3.06 -14.65
CA GLN A 16 7.68 -1.66 -14.25
C GLN A 16 6.73 -1.42 -13.07
N GLU A 17 5.54 -2.05 -13.07
CA GLU A 17 4.61 -2.04 -11.94
C GLU A 17 5.29 -2.55 -10.66
N LYS A 18 5.95 -3.72 -10.74
CA LYS A 18 6.67 -4.30 -9.61
C LYS A 18 7.76 -3.36 -9.10
N LYS A 19 8.51 -2.73 -10.01
CA LYS A 19 9.55 -1.75 -9.65
C LYS A 19 8.95 -0.54 -8.94
N GLU A 20 7.78 -0.08 -9.39
CA GLU A 20 7.05 1.04 -8.82
C GLU A 20 6.56 0.72 -7.41
N ILE A 21 5.88 -0.42 -7.22
CA ILE A 21 5.42 -0.88 -5.91
C ILE A 21 6.58 -0.99 -4.92
N LEU A 22 7.70 -1.60 -5.33
CA LEU A 22 8.89 -1.71 -4.50
C LEU A 22 9.54 -0.36 -4.18
N ARG A 23 9.41 0.63 -5.08
CA ARG A 23 9.90 1.99 -4.84
C ARG A 23 9.11 2.67 -3.71
N HIS A 24 7.79 2.58 -3.75
CA HIS A 24 6.90 3.10 -2.71
C HIS A 24 7.13 2.40 -1.37
N TYR A 25 7.17 1.07 -1.37
CA TYR A 25 7.44 0.30 -0.16
C TYR A 25 8.80 0.65 0.48
N ARG A 26 9.86 0.81 -0.33
CA ARG A 26 11.17 1.27 0.18
C ARG A 26 11.10 2.69 0.72
N SER A 27 10.27 3.56 0.17
CA SER A 27 10.05 4.90 0.70
C SER A 27 9.40 4.87 2.07
N LEU A 28 8.36 4.05 2.22
CA LEU A 28 7.68 3.84 3.50
C LEU A 28 8.65 3.34 4.58
N LEU A 29 9.49 2.36 4.26
CA LEU A 29 10.51 1.86 5.20
C LEU A 29 11.55 2.93 5.57
N ARG A 30 11.89 3.85 4.66
CA ARG A 30 12.78 4.97 4.96
C ARG A 30 12.10 5.97 5.89
N ALA A 31 10.84 6.32 5.64
CA ALA A 31 10.06 7.22 6.48
C ALA A 31 9.89 6.66 7.91
N LEU A 32 9.72 5.34 8.04
CA LEU A 32 9.62 4.66 9.33
C LEU A 32 10.95 4.50 10.08
N LYS A 33 12.11 4.75 9.45
CA LYS A 33 13.43 4.37 9.99
C LYS A 33 13.67 4.81 11.43
N THR A 34 13.22 6.00 11.82
CA THR A 34 13.40 6.55 13.17
C THR A 34 12.38 6.02 14.19
N LYS A 35 11.33 5.35 13.73
CA LYS A 35 10.22 4.83 14.55
C LYS A 35 10.29 3.30 14.74
N LEU A 36 11.15 2.59 13.98
CA LEU A 36 11.28 1.13 14.01
C LEU A 36 11.98 0.63 15.29
N LYS A 37 11.41 -0.38 15.92
CA LYS A 37 12.00 -1.22 16.96
C LYS A 37 12.40 -2.59 16.39
N LYS A 38 13.07 -3.40 17.22
CA LYS A 38 13.43 -4.79 16.85
C LYS A 38 12.16 -5.59 16.53
N GLY A 39 12.10 -6.16 15.32
CA GLY A 39 10.96 -6.94 14.85
C GLY A 39 9.94 -6.15 14.01
N ASP A 40 9.85 -4.83 14.19
CA ASP A 40 8.85 -4.00 13.50
C ASP A 40 8.96 -4.05 11.98
N LYS A 41 10.20 -4.06 11.46
CA LYS A 41 10.44 -4.14 10.02
C LYS A 41 9.86 -5.42 9.41
N GLU A 42 9.89 -6.51 10.17
CA GLU A 42 9.35 -7.80 9.74
C GLU A 42 7.83 -7.77 9.74
N LEU A 43 7.21 -7.19 10.77
CA LEU A 43 5.76 -7.00 10.82
C LEU A 43 5.24 -6.13 9.66
N VAL A 44 5.94 -5.03 9.35
CA VAL A 44 5.60 -4.17 8.21
C VAL A 44 5.75 -4.92 6.89
N ARG A 45 6.77 -5.78 6.77
CA ARG A 45 6.98 -6.63 5.59
C ARG A 45 5.84 -7.63 5.42
N THR A 46 5.46 -8.33 6.50
CA THR A 46 4.35 -9.28 6.49
C THR A 46 3.03 -8.60 6.10
N ALA A 47 2.74 -7.43 6.69
CA ALA A 47 1.54 -6.66 6.34
C ALA A 47 1.53 -6.23 4.86
N PHE A 48 2.68 -5.78 4.36
CA PHE A 48 2.83 -5.41 2.95
C PHE A 48 2.63 -6.62 2.02
N GLU A 49 3.25 -7.77 2.32
CA GLU A 49 3.12 -9.00 1.52
C GLU A 49 1.68 -9.51 1.51
N MET A 50 1.00 -9.47 2.66
CA MET A 50 -0.41 -9.80 2.79
C MET A 50 -1.28 -8.88 1.91
N ALA A 51 -1.10 -7.56 2.01
CA ALA A 51 -1.86 -6.61 1.19
C ALA A 51 -1.60 -6.76 -0.32
N VAL A 52 -0.35 -7.03 -0.71
CA VAL A 52 0.01 -7.31 -2.12
C VAL A 52 -0.72 -8.55 -2.64
N GLU A 53 -0.73 -9.62 -1.86
CA GLU A 53 -1.36 -10.88 -2.25
C GLU A 53 -2.88 -10.74 -2.30
N ALA A 54 -3.47 -10.12 -1.29
CA ALA A 54 -4.92 -9.87 -1.19
C ALA A 54 -5.43 -9.08 -2.40
N HIS A 55 -4.70 -8.05 -2.81
CA HIS A 55 -5.10 -7.15 -3.90
C HIS A 55 -4.44 -7.47 -5.26
N LYS A 56 -3.84 -8.65 -5.44
CA LYS A 56 -2.99 -8.97 -6.61
C LYS A 56 -3.69 -8.83 -7.97
N THR A 57 -4.97 -9.15 -8.04
CA THR A 57 -5.79 -9.08 -9.26
C THR A 57 -6.61 -7.79 -9.35
N MET A 58 -6.59 -6.96 -8.30
CA MET A 58 -7.40 -5.76 -8.21
C MET A 58 -6.70 -4.57 -8.89
N ARG A 59 -7.51 -3.76 -9.58
CA ARG A 59 -7.08 -2.53 -10.26
C ARG A 59 -7.98 -1.36 -9.86
N ARG A 60 -7.41 -0.16 -9.76
CA ARG A 60 -8.19 1.08 -9.61
C ARG A 60 -8.87 1.44 -10.92
N LYS A 61 -9.83 2.38 -10.87
CA LYS A 61 -10.47 2.96 -12.07
C LYS A 61 -9.46 3.58 -13.05
N SER A 62 -8.30 4.02 -12.56
CA SER A 62 -7.18 4.54 -13.36
C SER A 62 -6.41 3.45 -14.13
N GLY A 63 -6.60 2.17 -13.80
CA GLY A 63 -5.82 1.04 -14.32
C GLY A 63 -4.62 0.65 -13.46
N GLU A 64 -4.31 1.43 -12.42
CA GLU A 64 -3.19 1.17 -11.50
C GLU A 64 -3.44 -0.06 -10.61
N PRO A 65 -2.37 -0.79 -10.20
CA PRO A 65 -2.47 -1.81 -9.15
C PRO A 65 -3.08 -1.24 -7.87
N TYR A 66 -4.09 -1.92 -7.31
CA TYR A 66 -4.80 -1.43 -6.14
C TYR A 66 -3.90 -1.22 -4.92
N ILE A 67 -2.87 -2.05 -4.76
CA ILE A 67 -1.87 -1.96 -3.67
C ILE A 67 -1.16 -0.60 -3.56
N LEU A 68 -1.12 0.20 -4.63
CA LEU A 68 -0.57 1.56 -4.56
C LEU A 68 -1.41 2.47 -3.64
N HIS A 69 -2.70 2.21 -3.49
CA HIS A 69 -3.58 2.96 -2.58
C HIS A 69 -3.22 2.73 -1.10
N PRO A 70 -3.22 1.48 -0.55
CA PRO A 70 -2.80 1.26 0.83
C PRO A 70 -1.37 1.74 1.12
N LEU A 71 -0.45 1.63 0.16
CA LEU A 71 0.90 2.19 0.27
C LEU A 71 0.91 3.72 0.41
N ALA A 72 0.09 4.43 -0.38
CA ALA A 72 -0.02 5.88 -0.29
C ALA A 72 -0.64 6.31 1.05
N VAL A 73 -1.68 5.63 1.52
CA VAL A 73 -2.29 5.90 2.84
C VAL A 73 -1.26 5.69 3.95
N ALA A 74 -0.52 4.58 3.92
CA ALA A 74 0.54 4.30 4.87
C ALA A 74 1.65 5.37 4.86
N GLN A 75 2.04 5.86 3.69
CA GLN A 75 3.03 6.94 3.55
C GLN A 75 2.54 8.23 4.22
N ILE A 76 1.30 8.64 3.96
CA ILE A 76 0.66 9.82 4.57
C ILE A 76 0.60 9.68 6.09
N CYS A 77 0.21 8.51 6.60
CA CYS A 77 0.18 8.24 8.04
C CYS A 77 1.54 8.50 8.71
N VAL A 78 2.64 8.15 8.05
CA VAL A 78 3.99 8.29 8.62
C VAL A 78 4.54 9.70 8.45
N GLU A 79 4.48 10.27 7.25
CA GLU A 79 5.15 11.52 6.91
C GLU A 79 4.34 12.76 7.28
N GLU A 80 3.02 12.76 7.02
CA GLU A 80 2.19 13.93 7.22
C GLU A 80 1.56 13.95 8.62
N ILE A 81 1.07 12.80 9.10
CA ILE A 81 0.40 12.70 10.40
C ILE A 81 1.42 12.38 11.52
N GLY A 82 2.56 11.77 11.18
CA GLY A 82 3.60 11.42 12.16
C GLY A 82 3.33 10.14 12.94
N LEU A 83 2.41 9.29 12.49
CA LEU A 83 2.09 8.01 13.13
C LEU A 83 3.23 6.99 13.03
N GLY A 84 3.14 5.96 13.86
CA GLY A 84 4.14 4.91 14.00
C GLY A 84 3.85 3.64 13.21
N VAL A 85 4.64 2.62 13.53
CA VAL A 85 4.61 1.29 12.89
C VAL A 85 3.22 0.66 12.94
N ARG A 86 2.53 0.68 14.09
CA ARG A 86 1.21 0.05 14.22
C ARG A 86 0.18 0.66 13.28
N SER A 87 0.09 1.98 13.23
CA SER A 87 -0.80 2.68 12.31
C SER A 87 -0.44 2.44 10.85
N THR A 88 0.85 2.27 10.55
CA THR A 88 1.31 1.92 9.19
C THR A 88 0.84 0.54 8.78
N ILE A 89 0.95 -0.46 9.68
CA ILE A 89 0.43 -1.81 9.45
C ILE A 89 -1.08 -1.77 9.21
N CYS A 90 -1.82 -1.07 10.07
CA CYS A 90 -3.26 -0.90 9.88
C CYS A 90 -3.59 -0.24 8.53
N ALA A 91 -2.85 0.79 8.12
CA ALA A 91 -3.05 1.45 6.83
C ALA A 91 -2.77 0.53 5.63
N LEU A 92 -1.77 -0.36 5.73
CA LEU A 92 -1.50 -1.34 4.68
C LEU A 92 -2.63 -2.37 4.54
N LEU A 93 -3.32 -2.70 5.65
CA LEU A 93 -4.34 -3.75 5.72
C LEU A 93 -5.78 -3.23 5.74
N HIS A 94 -6.01 -1.91 5.72
CA HIS A 94 -7.32 -1.36 6.05
C HIS A 94 -8.47 -1.84 5.14
N ASP A 95 -8.15 -2.10 3.88
CA ASP A 95 -9.12 -2.55 2.87
C ASP A 95 -9.09 -4.08 2.65
N THR A 96 -8.18 -4.83 3.29
CA THR A 96 -8.03 -6.26 2.96
C THR A 96 -9.25 -7.08 3.39
N VAL A 97 -9.89 -6.75 4.52
CA VAL A 97 -11.07 -7.46 5.00
C VAL A 97 -12.34 -7.06 4.25
N GLU A 98 -12.42 -5.81 3.79
CA GLU A 98 -13.61 -5.31 3.08
C GLU A 98 -13.61 -5.75 1.61
N ASP A 99 -12.45 -5.72 0.95
CA ASP A 99 -12.34 -5.87 -0.50
C ASP A 99 -11.83 -7.25 -0.97
N THR A 100 -11.45 -8.14 -0.04
CA THR A 100 -10.83 -9.44 -0.37
C THR A 100 -11.38 -10.58 0.47
N ASP A 101 -10.94 -11.81 0.22
CA ASP A 101 -11.38 -13.00 0.96
C ASP A 101 -10.73 -13.14 2.35
N ILE A 102 -9.83 -12.23 2.73
CA ILE A 102 -9.19 -12.21 4.06
C ILE A 102 -10.24 -11.88 5.13
N THR A 103 -10.23 -12.64 6.22
CA THR A 103 -11.13 -12.45 7.37
C THR A 103 -10.43 -11.75 8.53
N LEU A 104 -11.17 -11.37 9.58
CA LEU A 104 -10.59 -10.76 10.78
C LEU A 104 -9.78 -11.77 11.62
N GLU A 105 -10.00 -13.05 11.37
CA GLU A 105 -9.37 -14.17 12.04
C GLU A 105 -8.04 -14.61 11.41
N ASP A 106 -7.74 -14.15 10.19
CA ASP A 106 -6.49 -14.42 9.45
C ASP A 106 -5.33 -13.47 9.84
#